data_AF-A0AB40C0Y9-F1
#
_entry.id   AF-A0AB40C0Y9-F1
#
_cell.length_a   1.000
_cell.length_b   1.000
_cell.length_c   1.000
_cell.angle_alpha   90.00
_cell.angle_beta   90.00
_cell.angle_gamma   90.00
#
_symmetry.space_group_name_H-M   'P 1'
#
loop_
_entity.id
_entity.type
_entity.pdbx_description
1 polymer ?
#
loop_
_entity_poly.entity_id
_entity_poly.type
_entity_poly.pdbx_seq_one_letter_code
_entity_poly.pdbx_strand_id
1 'polypeptide(L)'
;MTRSEPFSQLLHCLYVYPLIVSLGRKRNLFIRVEMRKDDSDIRKHPLEAMYPGDDGAVLQKWAHTQVYVGSRMACCHDEIKIFLPAILSPQHHLLFTLFHVDLQTKQEAPKPVIVGYAALPLSTHAQLHSEVSLPIFRELVPHYLQDSIKEGLDYLEVEKMSSD
;
A
#
# COMPACT_ATOMS: atom_id res chain seq x y z
N MET A 1 -3.82 -1.45 -36.13
CA MET A 1 -3.92 -0.02 -35.80
C MET A 1 -4.37 0.09 -34.35
N THR A 2 -3.42 0.28 -33.44
CA THR A 2 -3.71 0.54 -32.02
C THR A 2 -4.24 1.96 -31.89
N ARG A 3 -5.52 2.09 -31.53
CA ARG A 3 -6.14 3.40 -31.25
C ARG A 3 -5.38 4.02 -30.09
N SER A 4 -4.70 5.14 -30.31
CA SER A 4 -4.12 5.95 -29.24
C SER A 4 -5.24 6.35 -28.30
N GLU A 5 -5.22 5.87 -27.05
CA GLU A 5 -6.13 6.35 -26.03
C GLU A 5 -5.76 7.80 -25.69
N PRO A 6 -6.66 8.78 -25.90
CA PRO A 6 -6.39 10.15 -25.47
C PRO A 6 -6.27 10.18 -23.94
N PHE A 7 -5.38 11.04 -23.41
CA PHE A 7 -5.14 11.27 -21.97
C PHE A 7 -4.35 10.18 -21.21
N SER A 8 -3.45 9.44 -21.87
CA SER A 8 -2.58 8.47 -21.20
C SER A 8 -1.43 9.08 -20.38
N GLN A 9 -1.32 10.42 -20.31
CA GLN A 9 -0.27 11.10 -19.58
C GLN A 9 -0.64 11.25 -18.11
N LEU A 10 0.29 10.88 -17.23
CA LEU A 10 0.14 11.06 -15.79
C LEU A 10 0.47 12.53 -15.45
N LEU A 11 -0.55 13.35 -15.26
CA LEU A 11 -0.39 14.80 -15.07
C LEU A 11 -0.40 15.22 -13.59
N HIS A 12 -0.97 14.39 -12.72
CA HIS A 12 -1.07 14.66 -11.29
C HIS A 12 -0.15 13.73 -10.50
N CYS A 13 0.35 14.22 -9.36
CA CYS A 13 1.08 13.39 -8.41
C CYS A 13 0.44 13.45 -7.02
N LEU A 14 0.52 12.33 -6.32
CA LEU A 14 0.09 12.13 -4.95
C LEU A 14 1.31 11.77 -4.11
N TYR A 15 1.47 12.47 -3.00
CA TYR A 15 2.48 12.16 -2.00
C TYR A 15 1.81 11.41 -0.86
N VAL A 16 2.32 10.23 -0.55
CA VAL A 16 1.79 9.35 0.48
C VAL A 16 2.86 9.13 1.53
N TYR A 17 2.48 9.36 2.78
CA TYR A 17 3.32 9.15 3.94
C TYR A 17 2.62 8.14 4.84
N PRO A 18 3.04 6.86 4.86
CA PRO A 18 2.70 5.99 5.97
C PRO A 18 3.20 6.66 7.25
N LEU A 19 2.32 6.91 8.23
CA LEU A 19 2.69 7.62 9.46
C LEU A 19 2.91 6.65 10.62
N ILE A 20 1.91 5.80 10.90
CA ILE A 20 1.95 4.87 12.03
C ILE A 20 1.35 3.54 11.59
N VAL A 21 2.05 2.44 11.90
CA VAL A 21 1.50 1.08 11.78
C VAL A 21 1.52 0.43 13.14
N SER A 22 0.35 -0.02 13.61
CA SER A 22 0.20 -0.76 14.87
C SER A 22 -0.18 -2.21 14.59
N LEU A 23 0.56 -3.15 15.18
CA LEU A 23 0.40 -4.59 15.06
C LEU A 23 0.40 -5.23 16.46
N GLY A 24 -0.43 -6.25 16.69
CA GLY A 24 -0.49 -6.95 17.98
C GLY A 24 0.77 -7.74 18.38
N ARG A 25 1.79 -7.80 17.52
CA ARG A 25 3.08 -8.47 17.82
C ARG A 25 4.24 -7.69 17.23
N LYS A 26 5.42 -7.78 17.86
CA LYS A 26 6.65 -7.19 17.32
C LYS A 26 6.99 -7.81 15.97
N ARG A 27 7.34 -6.96 15.00
CA ARG A 27 7.78 -7.35 13.65
C ARG A 27 8.92 -6.43 13.21
N ASN A 28 9.86 -6.97 12.43
CA ASN A 28 10.68 -6.13 11.57
C ASN A 28 9.86 -5.89 10.30
N LEU A 29 9.29 -4.70 10.18
CA LEU A 29 8.24 -4.36 9.23
C LEU A 29 8.80 -3.54 8.06
N PHE A 30 8.39 -3.84 6.85
CA PHE A 30 8.40 -2.86 5.77
C PHE A 30 7.09 -2.96 4.98
N ILE A 31 6.76 -1.91 4.24
CA ILE A 31 5.50 -1.79 3.52
C ILE A 31 5.81 -1.68 2.04
N ARG A 32 5.13 -2.47 1.22
CA ARG A 32 5.06 -2.24 -0.23
C ARG A 32 3.80 -1.46 -0.54
N VAL A 33 3.92 -0.39 -1.32
CA VAL A 33 2.79 0.39 -1.81
C VAL A 33 2.67 0.20 -3.31
N GLU A 34 1.46 -0.13 -3.76
CA GLU A 34 1.09 -0.42 -5.14
C GLU A 34 -0.13 0.42 -5.53
N MET A 35 -0.16 0.94 -6.76
CA MET A 35 -1.38 1.54 -7.31
C MET A 35 -2.09 0.50 -8.18
N ARG A 36 -3.37 0.27 -7.95
CA ARG A 36 -4.18 -0.70 -8.70
C ARG A 36 -5.33 0.00 -9.42
N LYS A 37 -5.68 -0.53 -10.59
CA LYS A 37 -6.81 -0.04 -11.41
C LYS A 37 -8.16 -0.49 -10.84
N ASP A 38 -8.20 -1.73 -10.34
CA ASP A 38 -9.36 -2.38 -9.74
C ASP A 38 -8.90 -3.52 -8.82
N ASP A 39 -9.84 -4.13 -8.11
CA ASP A 39 -9.64 -5.22 -7.16
C ASP A 39 -10.34 -6.54 -7.58
N SER A 40 -10.78 -6.65 -8.83
CA SER A 40 -11.58 -7.80 -9.31
C SER A 40 -10.79 -9.10 -9.46
N ASP A 41 -9.48 -9.03 -9.71
CA ASP A 41 -8.57 -10.18 -9.65
C ASP A 41 -7.29 -9.74 -8.94
N ILE A 42 -7.01 -10.35 -7.79
CA ILE A 42 -5.86 -10.01 -6.94
C ILE A 42 -4.51 -10.25 -7.60
N ARG A 43 -4.48 -11.06 -8.68
CA ARG A 43 -3.28 -11.41 -9.47
C ARG A 43 -2.97 -10.40 -10.56
N LYS A 44 -3.87 -9.45 -10.84
CA LYS A 44 -3.59 -8.37 -11.79
C LYS A 44 -2.37 -7.58 -11.33
N HIS A 45 -1.51 -7.27 -12.29
CA HIS A 45 -0.35 -6.44 -12.02
C HIS A 45 -0.79 -5.01 -11.65
N PRO A 46 -0.08 -4.36 -10.72
CA PRO A 46 -0.29 -2.96 -10.42
C PRO A 46 0.13 -2.07 -11.61
N LEU A 47 -0.29 -0.82 -11.55
CA LEU A 47 0.11 0.21 -12.51
C LEU A 47 1.58 0.61 -12.28
N GLU A 48 2.29 0.91 -13.36
CA GLU A 48 3.60 1.58 -13.32
C GLU A 48 3.38 3.06 -13.00
N ALA A 49 3.28 3.36 -11.71
CA ALA A 49 2.86 4.67 -11.20
C ALA A 49 3.82 5.26 -10.17
N MET A 50 4.78 4.49 -9.66
CA MET A 50 5.66 4.94 -8.58
C MET A 50 6.85 5.70 -9.14
N TYR A 51 7.20 6.83 -8.53
CA TYR A 51 8.40 7.59 -8.90
C TYR A 51 9.67 6.76 -8.61
N PRO A 52 10.57 6.59 -9.59
CA PRO A 52 11.74 5.72 -9.47
C PRO A 52 12.90 6.31 -8.65
N GLY A 53 12.82 7.56 -8.19
CA GLY A 53 13.92 8.23 -7.48
C GLY A 53 14.83 9.04 -8.42
N ASP A 54 15.13 8.50 -9.60
CA ASP A 54 16.07 9.08 -10.56
C ASP A 54 15.39 9.66 -11.81
N ASP A 55 15.87 10.82 -12.27
CA ASP A 55 15.38 11.47 -13.49
C ASP A 55 15.68 10.61 -14.74
N GLY A 56 14.63 10.24 -15.47
CA GLY A 56 14.71 9.46 -16.72
C GLY A 56 14.49 7.95 -16.56
N ALA A 57 14.32 7.44 -15.33
CA ALA A 57 13.94 6.05 -15.11
C ALA A 57 12.44 5.81 -15.39
N VAL A 58 12.11 4.58 -15.80
CA VAL A 58 10.72 4.16 -16.02
C VAL A 58 9.99 4.08 -14.67
N LEU A 59 8.71 4.45 -14.67
CA LEU A 59 7.87 4.35 -13.47
C LEU A 59 7.85 2.92 -12.93
N GLN A 60 7.91 2.80 -11.61
CA GLN A 60 7.94 1.52 -10.94
C GLN A 60 6.52 1.04 -10.61
N LYS A 61 6.37 -0.28 -10.52
CA LYS A 61 5.10 -0.94 -10.17
C LYS A 61 4.75 -0.81 -8.68
N TRP A 62 5.76 -0.65 -7.85
CA TRP A 62 5.64 -0.54 -6.40
C TRP A 62 6.79 0.27 -5.81
N ALA A 63 6.57 0.80 -4.62
CA ALA A 63 7.60 1.41 -3.77
C ALA A 63 7.66 0.66 -2.44
N HIS A 64 8.83 0.63 -1.81
CA HIS A 64 9.01 0.05 -0.48
C HIS A 64 9.43 1.13 0.52
N THR A 65 8.95 1.00 1.74
CA THR A 65 9.52 1.73 2.88
C THR A 65 10.84 1.11 3.32
N GLN A 66 11.58 1.84 4.15
CA GLN A 66 12.62 1.23 4.99
C GLN A 66 12.06 0.13 5.93
N VAL A 67 12.96 -0.65 6.51
CA VAL A 67 12.64 -1.68 7.52
C VAL A 67 12.62 -1.08 8.91
N TYR A 68 11.47 -1.15 9.58
CA TYR A 68 11.23 -0.75 10.96
C TYR A 68 11.38 -1.95 11.89
N VAL A 69 12.49 -2.01 12.63
CA VAL A 69 12.93 -3.22 13.36
C VAL A 69 12.20 -3.40 14.70
N GLY A 70 11.73 -4.63 14.96
CA GLY A 70 11.31 -5.08 16.29
C GLY A 70 10.13 -4.31 16.93
N SER A 71 9.35 -3.58 16.14
CA SER A 71 8.31 -2.68 16.65
C SER A 71 6.93 -3.34 16.65
N ARG A 72 6.15 -3.05 17.70
CA ARG A 72 4.68 -3.26 17.68
C ARG A 72 3.97 -2.09 17.01
N MET A 73 4.51 -0.90 17.23
CA MET A 73 4.08 0.35 16.61
C MET A 73 5.27 0.96 15.89
N ALA A 74 5.20 1.05 14.56
CA ALA A 74 6.24 1.65 13.73
C ALA A 74 5.82 3.08 13.34
N CYS A 75 6.58 4.08 13.79
CA CYS A 75 6.46 5.46 13.31
C CYS A 75 7.28 5.58 12.03
N CYS A 76 6.59 5.80 10.92
CA CYS A 76 7.16 5.81 9.60
C CYS A 76 7.43 7.25 9.13
N HIS A 77 8.45 7.41 8.29
CA HIS A 77 8.89 8.72 7.76
C HIS A 77 9.12 8.69 6.24
N ASP A 78 8.81 7.58 5.58
CA ASP A 78 8.99 7.46 4.13
C ASP A 78 8.00 8.35 3.38
N GLU A 79 8.50 9.02 2.35
CA GLU A 79 7.69 9.75 1.38
C GLU A 79 7.61 8.93 0.09
N ILE A 80 6.39 8.65 -0.38
CA ILE A 80 6.16 7.90 -1.61
C ILE A 80 5.44 8.81 -2.60
N LYS A 81 6.12 9.14 -3.69
CA LYS A 81 5.56 9.92 -4.80
C LYS A 81 4.94 8.98 -5.84
N ILE A 82 3.66 9.18 -6.11
CA ILE A 82 2.84 8.36 -7.00
C ILE A 82 2.26 9.25 -8.09
N PHE A 83 2.40 8.83 -9.34
CA PHE A 83 1.79 9.50 -10.48
C PHE A 83 0.39 8.94 -10.73
N LEU A 84 -0.59 9.83 -10.87
CA LEU A 84 -1.98 9.47 -11.04
C LEU A 84 -2.38 9.51 -12.52
N PRO A 85 -3.17 8.53 -13.01
CA PRO A 85 -3.85 8.61 -14.31
C PRO A 85 -4.58 9.92 -14.49
N ALA A 86 -4.62 10.44 -15.72
CA ALA A 86 -5.39 11.66 -16.03
C ALA A 86 -6.87 11.53 -15.64
N ILE A 87 -7.41 10.31 -15.66
CA ILE A 87 -8.78 9.99 -15.27
C ILE A 87 -8.74 8.93 -14.18
N LEU A 88 -9.08 9.31 -12.95
CA LEU A 88 -9.30 8.37 -11.85
C LEU A 88 -10.72 7.81 -11.91
N SER A 89 -10.82 6.48 -11.82
CA SER A 89 -12.09 5.78 -11.58
C SER A 89 -12.28 5.48 -10.09
N PRO A 90 -13.52 5.23 -9.63
CA PRO A 90 -13.80 4.81 -8.25
C PRO A 90 -13.10 3.52 -7.79
N GLN A 91 -12.59 2.72 -8.73
CA GLN A 91 -11.91 1.46 -8.43
C GLN A 91 -10.40 1.64 -8.24
N HIS A 92 -9.85 2.82 -8.61
CA HIS A 92 -8.43 3.10 -8.39
C HIS A 92 -8.18 3.27 -6.90
N HIS A 93 -7.15 2.59 -6.43
CA HIS A 93 -6.79 2.59 -5.02
C HIS A 93 -5.30 2.32 -4.85
N LEU A 94 -4.78 2.67 -3.68
CA LEU A 94 -3.49 2.21 -3.22
C LEU A 94 -3.67 0.94 -2.40
N LEU A 95 -2.85 -0.07 -2.66
CA LEU A 95 -2.73 -1.25 -1.84
C LEU A 95 -1.42 -1.19 -1.07
N PHE A 96 -1.52 -1.29 0.25
CA PHE A 96 -0.40 -1.44 1.16
C PHE A 96 -0.29 -2.92 1.51
N THR A 97 0.86 -3.53 1.23
CA THR A 97 1.17 -4.89 1.69
C THR A 97 2.25 -4.79 2.77
N LEU A 98 1.94 -5.29 3.96
CA LEU A 98 2.81 -5.25 5.11
C LEU A 98 3.63 -6.55 5.16
N PHE A 99 4.94 -6.42 5.29
CA PHE A 99 5.87 -7.55 5.33
C PHE A 99 6.63 -7.62 6.63
N HIS A 100 6.85 -8.83 7.12
CA HIS A 100 7.85 -9.13 8.12
C HIS A 100 9.10 -9.74 7.46
N VAL A 101 10.28 -9.25 7.81
CA VAL A 101 11.56 -9.85 7.43
C VAL A 101 12.33 -10.31 8.66
N ASP A 102 12.88 -11.52 8.65
CA ASP A 102 13.76 -11.99 9.73
C ASP A 102 15.18 -11.45 9.51
N LEU A 103 15.74 -10.72 10.48
CA LEU A 103 17.08 -10.14 10.36
C LEU A 103 18.19 -11.05 10.92
N GLN A 104 17.86 -12.23 11.47
CA GLN A 104 18.83 -13.11 12.14
C GLN A 104 19.47 -14.16 11.23
N THR A 105 19.10 -14.23 9.95
CA THR A 105 19.54 -15.28 9.03
C THR A 105 20.99 -15.04 8.55
N LYS A 106 21.92 -15.90 9.00
CA LYS A 106 23.36 -15.81 8.70
C LYS A 106 23.78 -16.44 7.36
N GLN A 107 22.86 -17.07 6.61
CA GLN A 107 23.25 -17.93 5.49
C GLN A 107 22.40 -17.82 4.21
N GLU A 108 21.25 -17.14 4.25
CA GLU A 108 20.42 -16.83 3.07
C GLU A 108 19.78 -15.45 3.23
N ALA A 109 19.49 -14.76 2.12
CA ALA A 109 18.70 -13.53 2.16
C ALA A 109 17.30 -13.86 2.75
N PRO A 110 16.88 -13.22 3.85
CA PRO A 110 15.64 -13.57 4.51
C PRO A 110 14.44 -13.31 3.61
N LYS A 111 13.60 -14.33 3.43
CA LYS A 111 12.37 -14.23 2.63
C LYS A 111 11.32 -13.45 3.42
N PRO A 112 10.83 -12.30 2.91
CA PRO A 112 9.76 -11.56 3.56
C PRO A 112 8.46 -12.36 3.59
N VAL A 113 7.73 -12.28 4.71
CA VAL A 113 6.42 -12.90 4.92
C VAL A 113 5.37 -11.81 5.00
N ILE A 114 4.26 -11.97 4.27
CA ILE A 114 3.15 -11.01 4.35
C ILE A 114 2.46 -11.16 5.70
N VAL A 115 2.22 -10.03 6.37
CA VAL A 115 1.52 -9.99 7.68
C VAL A 115 0.16 -9.32 7.62
N GLY A 116 -0.14 -8.60 6.53
CA GLY A 116 -1.45 -8.02 6.31
C GLY A 116 -1.47 -7.05 5.13
N TYR A 117 -2.66 -6.52 4.87
CA TYR A 117 -2.94 -5.61 3.77
C TYR A 117 -3.80 -4.45 4.26
N ALA A 118 -3.68 -3.30 3.64
CA ALA A 118 -4.61 -2.18 3.79
C ALA A 118 -4.86 -1.55 2.42
N ALA A 119 -6.04 -0.98 2.20
CA ALA A 119 -6.41 -0.40 0.91
C ALA A 119 -6.99 1.01 1.09
N LEU A 120 -6.51 1.96 0.28
CA LEU A 120 -6.98 3.35 0.25
C LEU A 120 -7.65 3.65 -1.09
N PRO A 121 -8.99 3.70 -1.17
CA PRO A 121 -9.70 4.15 -2.36
C PRO A 121 -9.37 5.60 -2.72
N LEU A 122 -8.89 5.86 -3.93
CA LEU A 122 -8.46 7.21 -4.32
C LEU A 122 -9.64 8.14 -4.61
N SER A 123 -10.78 7.62 -5.09
CA SER A 123 -11.95 8.47 -5.38
C SER A 123 -12.50 9.19 -4.16
N THR A 124 -12.35 8.60 -2.97
CA THR A 124 -12.87 9.15 -1.71
C THR A 124 -11.81 9.99 -0.99
N HIS A 125 -10.52 9.71 -1.22
CA HIS A 125 -9.43 10.24 -0.39
C HIS A 125 -8.37 11.06 -1.13
N ALA A 126 -8.34 11.07 -2.47
CA ALA A 126 -7.33 11.83 -3.23
C ALA A 126 -7.43 13.36 -3.07
N GLN A 127 -8.56 13.86 -2.56
CA GLN A 127 -8.78 15.29 -2.30
C GLN A 127 -8.50 15.69 -0.85
N LEU A 128 -8.21 14.73 0.04
CA LEU A 128 -8.11 14.96 1.46
C LEU A 128 -6.64 15.19 1.86
N HIS A 129 -6.32 16.43 2.21
CA HIS A 129 -5.10 16.80 2.95
C HIS A 129 -5.11 16.28 4.41
N SER A 130 -5.78 15.15 4.68
CA SER A 130 -6.00 14.65 6.03
C SER A 130 -5.36 13.29 6.24
N GLU A 131 -4.90 13.06 7.46
CA GLU A 131 -4.50 11.74 7.93
C GLU A 131 -5.69 10.77 7.86
N VAL A 132 -5.46 9.56 7.36
CA VAL A 132 -6.50 8.51 7.24
C VAL A 132 -6.01 7.25 7.95
N SER A 133 -6.82 6.73 8.86
CA SER A 133 -6.58 5.43 9.49
C SER A 133 -7.20 4.31 8.64
N LEU A 134 -6.38 3.34 8.23
CA LEU A 134 -6.82 2.20 7.44
C LEU A 134 -6.80 0.93 8.29
N PRO A 135 -7.87 0.12 8.28
CA PRO A 135 -7.84 -1.18 8.93
C PRO A 135 -6.92 -2.12 8.15
N ILE A 136 -6.21 -2.99 8.87
CA ILE A 136 -5.33 -3.99 8.28
C ILE A 136 -6.06 -5.33 8.27
N PHE A 137 -6.21 -5.95 7.11
CA PHE A 137 -6.84 -7.26 6.94
C PHE A 137 -5.80 -8.33 6.56
N ARG A 138 -6.07 -9.58 6.92
CA ARG A 138 -5.09 -10.68 6.82
C ARG A 138 -4.88 -11.19 5.40
N GLU A 139 -5.96 -11.30 4.64
CA GLU A 139 -5.96 -11.97 3.35
C GLU A 139 -6.53 -11.07 2.26
N LEU A 140 -5.84 -11.02 1.13
CA LEU A 140 -6.29 -10.28 -0.04
C LEU A 140 -7.25 -11.15 -0.85
N VAL A 141 -8.52 -10.78 -0.89
CA VAL A 141 -9.58 -11.49 -1.64
C VAL A 141 -10.08 -10.62 -2.79
N PRO A 142 -10.55 -11.19 -3.91
CA PRO A 142 -11.20 -10.39 -4.95
C PRO A 142 -12.30 -9.50 -4.37
N HIS A 143 -12.43 -8.29 -4.91
CA HIS A 143 -13.46 -7.33 -4.51
C HIS A 143 -13.35 -6.80 -3.07
N TYR A 144 -12.16 -6.81 -2.46
CA TYR A 144 -11.91 -6.30 -1.10
C TYR A 144 -12.31 -4.82 -0.86
N LEU A 145 -12.62 -4.04 -1.90
CA LEU A 145 -13.15 -2.69 -1.78
C LEU A 145 -14.68 -2.63 -1.65
N GLN A 146 -15.41 -3.69 -2.02
CA GLN A 146 -16.87 -3.74 -1.91
C GLN A 146 -17.30 -3.85 -0.45
N ASP A 147 -18.32 -3.10 -0.05
CA ASP A 147 -18.73 -3.01 1.36
C ASP A 147 -19.17 -4.37 1.92
N SER A 148 -19.90 -5.17 1.13
CA SER A 148 -20.30 -6.53 1.52
C SER A 148 -19.11 -7.47 1.77
N ILE A 149 -18.01 -7.28 1.05
CA ILE A 149 -16.78 -8.08 1.25
C ILE A 149 -16.01 -7.55 2.45
N LYS A 150 -15.89 -6.22 2.58
CA LYS A 150 -15.22 -5.55 3.70
C LYS A 150 -15.78 -5.99 5.04
N GLU A 151 -17.09 -6.15 5.18
CA GLU A 151 -17.73 -6.60 6.41
C GLU A 151 -17.33 -8.03 6.81
N GLY A 152 -16.94 -8.86 5.83
CA GLY A 152 -16.53 -10.26 6.05
C GLY A 152 -15.02 -10.49 6.15
N LEU A 153 -14.18 -9.44 6.04
CA LEU A 153 -12.72 -9.60 6.11
C LEU A 153 -12.26 -9.87 7.54
N ASP A 154 -11.25 -10.73 7.68
CA ASP A 154 -10.52 -10.93 8.94
C ASP A 154 -9.52 -9.77 9.14
N TYR A 155 -9.87 -8.85 10.03
CA TYR A 155 -9.04 -7.71 10.40
C TYR A 155 -8.10 -8.03 11.56
N LEU A 156 -6.88 -7.48 11.49
CA LEU A 156 -5.97 -7.49 12.61
C LEU A 156 -6.52 -6.63 13.75
N GLU A 157 -6.57 -7.19 14.94
CA GLU A 157 -6.91 -6.45 16.15
C GLU A 157 -5.89 -5.34 16.41
N VAL A 158 -6.39 -4.12 16.59
CA VAL A 158 -5.61 -3.01 17.14
C VAL A 158 -5.63 -3.17 18.66
N GLU A 159 -4.50 -3.53 19.27
CA GLU A 159 -4.40 -3.45 20.74
C GLU A 159 -4.64 -1.98 21.13
N LYS A 160 -5.73 -1.73 21.86
CA LYS A 160 -5.96 -0.42 22.49
C LYS A 160 -4.77 -0.17 23.41
N MET A 161 -4.07 0.94 23.21
CA MET A 161 -3.11 1.41 24.20
C MET A 161 -3.86 1.51 25.53
N SER A 162 -3.50 0.67 26.50
CA SER A 162 -3.85 0.96 27.88
C SER A 162 -3.14 2.26 28.23
N SER A 163 -3.92 3.30 28.50
CA SER A 163 -3.40 4.50 29.15
C SER A 163 -2.93 4.07 30.53
N ASP A 164 -1.61 4.00 30.73
CA ASP A 164 -1.01 4.00 32.07
C ASP A 164 -1.03 5.43 32.64
#